data_AF-A0A1I7WEY8-F1
#
_entry.id   AF-A0A1I7WEY8-F1
#
_cell.length_a   1.000
_cell.length_b   1.000
_cell.length_c   1.000
_cell.angle_alpha   90.00
_cell.angle_beta   90.00
_cell.angle_gamma   90.00
#
_symmetry.space_group_name_H-M   'P 1'
#
loop_
_entity.id
_entity.type
_entity.pdbx_description
1 polymer ?
#
loop_
_entity_poly.entity_id
_entity_poly.type
_entity_poly.pdbx_seq_one_letter_code
_entity_poly.pdbx_strand_id
1 'polypeptide(L)'
;MAFIQAVMWGRNVYDSIAKFLQFQLTVNVVAVVVAFVGACAIEDTPLKAVQMLWVNLIMDTLASLALATEMPTEELLKRSANYRVIRKLKRTLIAVRIKIFRKPYGRTSPLISRTMSKNILGHALYQLVILFTLIFYGEKFFDIPSGRWARLHSPPTIHFTIVFNTFVLMTLFNEINARKIHGERNVFAGLFSNPIYYVIWISTFISQIFIVLISLYHVFSWIFSLVYYILFPIYSWCVN
;
A
#
# COMPACT_ATOMS: atom_id res chain seq x y z
N MET A 1 19.46 -27.73 -12.16
CA MET A 1 19.23 -26.70 -11.12
C MET A 1 18.71 -25.40 -11.72
N ALA A 2 19.30 -24.88 -12.81
CA ALA A 2 18.85 -23.64 -13.47
C ALA A 2 17.35 -23.58 -13.84
N PHE A 3 16.77 -24.67 -14.36
CA PHE A 3 15.34 -24.72 -14.68
C PHE A 3 14.43 -24.48 -13.47
N ILE A 4 14.78 -25.04 -12.31
CA ILE A 4 14.01 -24.88 -11.07
C ILE A 4 14.10 -23.43 -10.56
N GLN A 5 15.31 -22.85 -10.60
CA GLN A 5 15.53 -21.46 -10.23
C GLN A 5 14.78 -20.49 -11.15
N ALA A 6 14.80 -20.71 -12.46
CA ALA A 6 14.07 -19.89 -13.43
C ALA A 6 12.55 -19.89 -13.14
N VAL A 7 11.99 -21.05 -12.82
CA VAL A 7 10.57 -21.18 -12.44
C VAL A 7 10.26 -20.47 -11.13
N MET A 8 11.13 -20.58 -10.12
CA MET A 8 10.96 -19.90 -8.84
C MET A 8 10.96 -18.38 -9.01
N TRP A 9 11.91 -17.86 -9.77
CA TRP A 9 12.00 -16.43 -10.08
C TRP A 9 10.78 -15.94 -10.87
N GLY A 10 10.29 -16.70 -11.85
CA GLY A 10 9.07 -16.35 -12.59
C GLY A 10 7.84 -16.24 -11.70
N ARG A 11 7.71 -17.09 -10.67
CA ARG A 11 6.63 -17.00 -9.67
C ARG A 11 6.79 -15.78 -8.77
N ASN A 12 8.03 -15.51 -8.34
CA ASN A 12 8.34 -14.36 -7.51
C ASN A 12 7.98 -13.05 -8.22
N VAL A 13 8.34 -12.93 -9.51
CA VAL A 13 8.00 -11.76 -10.33
C VAL A 13 6.49 -11.56 -10.42
N TYR A 14 5.72 -12.63 -10.67
CA TYR A 14 4.26 -12.54 -10.72
C TYR A 14 3.66 -12.06 -9.39
N ASP A 15 4.11 -12.62 -8.27
CA ASP A 15 3.64 -12.23 -6.95
C ASP A 15 4.05 -10.79 -6.60
N SER A 16 5.24 -10.34 -6.98
CA SER A 16 5.68 -8.94 -6.83
C SER A 16 4.84 -7.96 -7.64
N ILE A 17 4.48 -8.31 -8.89
CA ILE A 17 3.58 -7.49 -9.71
C ILE A 17 2.20 -7.38 -9.06
N ALA A 18 1.66 -8.48 -8.52
CA ALA A 18 0.36 -8.46 -7.84
C ALA A 18 0.39 -7.57 -6.58
N LYS A 19 1.45 -7.62 -5.77
CA LYS A 19 1.63 -6.73 -4.60
C LYS A 19 1.70 -5.26 -5.01
N PHE A 20 2.46 -4.96 -6.04
CA PHE A 20 2.56 -3.60 -6.59
C PHE A 20 1.21 -3.08 -7.10
N LEU A 21 0.47 -3.90 -7.86
CA LEU A 21 -0.87 -3.52 -8.32
C LEU A 21 -1.84 -3.32 -7.16
N GLN A 22 -1.75 -4.09 -6.07
CA GLN A 22 -2.58 -3.88 -4.88
C GLN A 22 -2.36 -2.49 -4.31
N PHE A 23 -1.09 -2.13 -4.14
CA PHE A 23 -0.67 -0.84 -3.62
C PHE A 23 -1.16 0.30 -4.52
N GLN A 24 -0.79 0.28 -5.81
CA GLN A 24 -1.06 1.39 -6.72
C GLN A 24 -2.55 1.59 -7.01
N LEU A 25 -3.33 0.50 -7.16
CA LEU A 25 -4.77 0.62 -7.37
C LEU A 25 -5.49 1.21 -6.16
N THR A 26 -5.05 0.89 -4.94
CA THR A 26 -5.65 1.46 -3.72
C THR A 26 -5.44 2.98 -3.69
N VAL A 27 -4.21 3.44 -3.91
CA VAL A 27 -3.86 4.88 -3.88
C VAL A 27 -4.60 5.64 -4.97
N ASN A 28 -4.62 5.11 -6.20
CA ASN A 28 -5.27 5.76 -7.34
C ASN A 28 -6.79 5.87 -7.17
N VAL A 29 -7.45 4.82 -6.67
CA VAL A 29 -8.90 4.86 -6.43
C VAL A 29 -9.24 5.93 -5.39
N VAL A 30 -8.47 6.00 -4.28
CA VAL A 30 -8.69 6.99 -3.23
C VAL A 30 -8.43 8.40 -3.76
N ALA A 31 -7.33 8.61 -4.48
CA ALA A 31 -6.98 9.90 -5.08
C ALA A 31 -8.08 10.44 -6.01
N VAL A 32 -8.58 9.59 -6.91
CA VAL A 32 -9.65 9.97 -7.86
C VAL A 32 -10.94 10.32 -7.12
N VAL A 33 -11.35 9.52 -6.14
CA VAL A 33 -12.58 9.77 -5.38
C VAL A 33 -12.46 11.05 -4.55
N VAL A 34 -11.32 11.30 -3.91
CA VAL A 34 -11.07 12.53 -3.15
C VAL A 34 -11.03 13.74 -4.06
N ALA A 35 -10.39 13.66 -5.22
CA ALA A 35 -10.36 14.74 -6.20
C ALA A 35 -11.75 15.07 -6.73
N PHE A 36 -12.55 14.04 -7.05
CA PHE A 36 -13.92 14.20 -7.53
C PHE A 36 -14.82 14.85 -6.48
N VAL A 37 -14.85 14.31 -5.26
CA VAL A 37 -15.68 14.86 -4.18
C VAL A 37 -15.19 16.25 -3.75
N GLY A 38 -13.88 16.48 -3.72
CA GLY A 38 -13.29 17.80 -3.46
C GLY A 38 -13.73 18.84 -4.47
N ALA A 39 -13.67 18.51 -5.76
CA ALA A 39 -14.14 19.39 -6.83
C ALA A 39 -15.64 19.70 -6.73
N CYS A 40 -16.48 18.70 -6.38
CA CYS A 40 -17.92 18.91 -6.23
C CYS A 40 -18.31 19.73 -4.97
N ALA A 41 -17.57 19.60 -3.87
CA ALA A 41 -17.95 20.19 -2.59
C ALA A 41 -17.24 21.52 -2.26
N ILE A 42 -16.03 21.73 -2.77
CA ILE A 42 -15.12 22.83 -2.37
C ILE A 42 -14.71 23.69 -3.57
N GLU A 43 -15.08 23.31 -4.81
CA GLU A 43 -14.69 23.96 -6.07
C GLU A 43 -13.16 24.06 -6.29
N ASP A 44 -12.35 23.53 -5.37
CA ASP A 44 -10.90 23.36 -5.45
C ASP A 44 -10.52 21.95 -4.97
N THR A 45 -9.43 21.42 -5.49
CA THR A 45 -8.96 20.08 -5.15
C THR A 45 -8.08 20.14 -3.90
N PRO A 46 -8.43 19.40 -2.81
CA PRO A 46 -7.66 19.42 -1.56
C PRO A 46 -6.24 18.83 -1.73
N LEU A 47 -6.02 18.08 -2.81
CA LEU A 47 -4.75 17.49 -3.21
C LEU A 47 -4.23 18.24 -4.44
N LYS A 48 -3.20 19.09 -4.27
CA LYS A 48 -2.65 19.84 -5.40
C LYS A 48 -1.96 18.90 -6.39
N ALA A 49 -2.06 19.21 -7.69
CA ALA A 49 -1.48 18.38 -8.75
C ALA A 49 0.03 18.11 -8.56
N VAL A 50 0.80 19.09 -8.09
CA VAL A 50 2.25 18.93 -7.81
C VAL A 50 2.51 17.94 -6.68
N GLN A 51 1.67 17.95 -5.65
CA GLN A 51 1.77 17.04 -4.50
C GLN A 51 1.45 15.61 -4.92
N MET A 52 0.42 15.43 -5.75
CA MET A 52 0.06 14.15 -6.34
C MET A 52 1.13 13.62 -7.31
N LEU A 53 1.78 14.51 -8.06
CA LEU A 53 2.91 14.15 -8.92
C LEU A 53 4.07 13.56 -8.10
N TRP A 54 4.40 14.17 -6.96
CA TRP A 54 5.46 13.67 -6.09
C TRP A 54 5.15 12.27 -5.55
N VAL A 55 3.90 12.01 -5.15
CA VAL A 55 3.46 10.66 -4.72
C VAL A 55 3.61 9.65 -5.86
N ASN A 56 3.05 9.94 -7.03
CA ASN A 56 3.05 9.00 -8.16
C ASN A 56 4.45 8.75 -8.75
N LEU A 57 5.35 9.73 -8.69
CA LEU A 57 6.62 9.68 -9.40
C LEU A 57 7.79 9.27 -8.49
N ILE A 58 7.73 9.55 -7.18
CA ILE A 58 8.81 9.24 -6.25
C ILE A 58 8.39 8.17 -5.25
N MET A 59 7.26 8.34 -4.54
CA MET A 59 6.83 7.34 -3.55
C MET A 59 6.47 6.02 -4.22
N ASP A 60 5.62 6.07 -5.24
CA ASP A 60 5.11 4.85 -5.88
C ASP A 60 6.20 4.11 -6.67
N THR A 61 7.13 4.84 -7.28
CA THR A 61 8.26 4.23 -8.01
C THR A 61 9.24 3.55 -7.07
N LEU A 62 9.59 4.20 -5.96
CA LEU A 62 10.47 3.62 -4.94
C LEU A 62 9.79 2.43 -4.23
N ALA A 63 8.50 2.54 -3.91
CA ALA A 63 7.71 1.42 -3.37
C ALA A 63 7.64 0.24 -4.34
N SER A 64 7.48 0.52 -5.64
CA SER A 64 7.51 -0.53 -6.68
C SER A 64 8.84 -1.28 -6.71
N LEU A 65 9.96 -0.56 -6.56
CA LEU A 65 11.30 -1.12 -6.51
C LEU A 65 11.51 -1.96 -5.24
N ALA A 66 11.03 -1.47 -4.10
CA ALA A 66 11.07 -2.17 -2.83
C ALA A 66 10.31 -3.51 -2.88
N LEU A 67 9.12 -3.53 -3.50
CA LEU A 67 8.29 -4.73 -3.68
C LEU A 67 8.82 -5.69 -4.76
N ALA A 68 9.49 -5.16 -5.78
CA ALA A 68 10.11 -5.96 -6.84
C ALA A 68 11.39 -6.67 -6.39
N THR A 69 12.12 -6.11 -5.42
CA THR A 69 13.40 -6.65 -4.94
C THR A 69 13.24 -7.73 -3.86
N GLU A 70 12.02 -8.14 -3.52
CA GLU A 70 11.79 -9.22 -2.57
C GLU A 70 12.38 -10.54 -3.06
N MET A 71 13.30 -11.11 -2.28
CA MET A 71 13.94 -12.39 -2.62
C MET A 71 12.95 -13.56 -2.48
N PRO A 72 13.06 -14.58 -3.36
CA PRO A 72 12.17 -15.74 -3.33
C PRO A 72 12.34 -16.49 -2.00
N THR A 73 11.29 -16.50 -1.17
CA THR A 73 11.30 -17.24 0.09
C THR A 73 11.03 -18.72 -0.18
N GLU A 74 11.71 -19.63 0.54
CA GLU A 74 11.47 -21.09 0.48
C GLU A 74 10.02 -21.50 0.82
N GLU A 75 9.26 -20.62 1.47
CA GLU A 75 7.81 -20.76 1.65
C GLU A 75 7.03 -20.72 0.33
N LEU A 76 7.51 -20.01 -0.70
CA LEU A 76 6.90 -20.03 -2.05
C LEU A 76 6.94 -21.43 -2.67
N LEU A 77 7.90 -22.27 -2.25
CA LEU A 77 8.00 -23.67 -2.64
C LEU A 77 7.11 -24.58 -1.78
N LYS A 78 6.89 -24.25 -0.50
CA LYS A 78 6.13 -25.09 0.47
C LYS A 78 4.65 -24.73 0.60
N ARG A 79 4.21 -23.57 0.11
CA ARG A 79 2.85 -23.07 0.28
C ARG A 79 1.82 -23.83 -0.58
N SER A 80 1.27 -24.88 0.05
CA SER A 80 0.05 -25.65 -0.29
C SER A 80 -0.05 -26.21 -1.72
N ALA A 81 0.44 -27.45 -1.88
CA ALA A 81 -0.24 -28.43 -2.72
C ALA A 81 -1.19 -29.26 -1.84
N ASN A 82 -2.44 -29.39 -2.29
CA ASN A 82 -3.46 -30.24 -1.69
C ASN A 82 -2.95 -31.70 -1.69
N TYR A 83 -2.58 -32.25 -0.53
CA TYR A 83 -1.94 -33.56 -0.35
C TYR A 83 -2.75 -34.74 -0.92
N ARG A 84 -4.06 -34.56 -1.14
CA ARG A 84 -4.94 -35.55 -1.80
C ARG A 84 -4.55 -35.85 -3.24
N VAL A 85 -3.99 -34.90 -3.98
CA VAL A 85 -3.59 -35.11 -5.38
C VAL A 85 -2.21 -35.79 -5.47
N ILE A 86 -1.33 -35.52 -4.50
CA ILE A 86 0.02 -36.08 -4.41
C ILE A 86 -0.01 -37.62 -4.22
N ARG A 87 -1.02 -38.16 -3.53
CA ARG A 87 -1.15 -39.61 -3.32
C ARG A 87 -1.50 -40.37 -4.61
N LYS A 88 -2.22 -39.73 -5.55
CA LYS A 88 -2.52 -40.30 -6.89
C LYS A 88 -1.35 -40.16 -7.87
N LEU A 89 -0.56 -39.08 -7.78
CA LEU A 89 0.59 -38.85 -8.67
C LEU A 89 1.86 -39.65 -8.28
N LYS A 90 1.89 -40.27 -7.09
CA LYS A 90 3.08 -40.95 -6.54
C LYS A 90 3.53 -42.19 -7.33
N ARG A 91 2.75 -42.69 -8.30
CA ARG A 91 3.05 -43.90 -9.07
C ARG A 91 3.78 -43.68 -10.40
N THR A 92 3.88 -42.45 -10.90
CA THR A 92 4.59 -42.20 -12.17
C THR A 92 5.95 -41.60 -11.85
N LEU A 93 7.02 -42.40 -12.00
CA LEU A 93 8.41 -42.06 -11.66
C LEU A 93 8.97 -40.78 -12.34
N ILE A 94 8.22 -40.20 -13.29
CA ILE A 94 8.55 -38.92 -13.95
C ILE A 94 8.12 -37.71 -13.08
N ALA A 95 7.25 -37.89 -12.09
CA ALA A 95 6.71 -36.83 -11.24
C ALA A 95 7.66 -36.30 -10.16
N VAL A 96 8.78 -37.00 -9.86
CA VAL A 96 9.71 -36.61 -8.78
C VAL A 96 10.56 -35.39 -9.17
N ARG A 97 10.78 -35.14 -10.46
CA ARG A 97 11.53 -33.96 -10.96
C ARG A 97 10.64 -32.71 -11.16
N ILE A 98 9.33 -32.88 -11.00
CA ILE A 98 8.27 -31.86 -11.08
C ILE A 98 7.57 -31.77 -9.71
N LYS A 99 8.34 -31.85 -8.62
CA LYS A 99 7.84 -31.59 -7.26
C LYS A 99 7.89 -30.11 -6.89
N ILE A 100 7.68 -29.29 -7.91
CA ILE A 100 7.30 -27.88 -7.82
C ILE A 100 5.87 -27.87 -8.40
N PHE A 101 5.17 -26.76 -8.46
CA PHE A 101 3.94 -26.65 -9.25
C PHE A 101 2.63 -27.10 -8.57
N ARG A 102 2.11 -26.18 -7.77
CA ARG A 102 0.75 -25.64 -8.03
C ARG A 102 0.47 -25.61 -9.54
N LYS A 103 -0.76 -25.94 -9.99
CA LYS A 103 -1.16 -25.77 -11.41
C LYS A 103 -0.67 -24.39 -11.90
N PRO A 104 -0.03 -24.29 -13.08
CA PRO A 104 0.39 -23.00 -13.61
C PRO A 104 -0.80 -22.04 -13.57
N TYR A 105 -0.55 -20.78 -13.21
CA TYR A 105 -1.58 -19.73 -13.29
C TYR A 105 -2.24 -19.84 -14.67
N GLY A 106 -3.56 -20.02 -14.68
CA GLY A 106 -4.28 -20.20 -15.94
C GLY A 106 -4.11 -18.92 -16.76
N ARG A 107 -3.98 -19.04 -18.09
CA ARG A 107 -3.98 -17.86 -18.98
C ARG A 107 -5.22 -16.97 -18.78
N THR A 108 -6.28 -17.51 -18.20
CA THR A 108 -7.55 -16.85 -17.92
C THR A 108 -7.78 -16.55 -16.43
N SER A 109 -6.84 -16.88 -15.53
CA SER A 109 -7.01 -16.51 -14.12
C SER A 109 -6.73 -15.01 -13.94
N PRO A 110 -7.64 -14.25 -13.32
CA PRO A 110 -7.45 -12.83 -13.11
C PRO A 110 -6.21 -12.58 -12.24
N LEU A 111 -5.39 -11.61 -12.64
CA LEU A 111 -4.21 -11.18 -11.89
C LEU A 111 -4.57 -10.63 -10.50
N ILE A 112 -5.76 -10.01 -10.39
CA ILE A 112 -6.34 -9.56 -9.13
C ILE A 112 -7.25 -10.66 -8.58
N SER A 113 -6.83 -11.27 -7.48
CA SER A 113 -7.63 -12.26 -6.76
C SER A 113 -8.80 -11.60 -6.02
N ARG A 114 -9.89 -12.34 -5.78
CA ARG A 114 -11.03 -11.87 -4.98
C ARG A 114 -10.65 -11.50 -3.54
N THR A 115 -9.59 -12.08 -3.00
CA THR A 115 -9.07 -11.72 -1.66
C THR A 115 -8.31 -10.39 -1.72
N MET A 116 -7.49 -10.19 -2.75
CA MET A 116 -6.75 -8.96 -3.00
C MET A 116 -7.70 -7.78 -3.25
N SER A 117 -8.77 -7.97 -4.04
CA SER A 117 -9.76 -6.90 -4.27
C SER A 117 -10.52 -6.50 -3.01
N LYS A 118 -10.81 -7.45 -2.10
CA LYS A 118 -11.39 -7.14 -0.79
C LYS A 118 -10.44 -6.31 0.07
N ASN A 119 -9.14 -6.61 0.05
CA ASN A 119 -8.14 -5.83 0.78
C ASN A 119 -8.01 -4.42 0.20
N ILE A 120 -7.96 -4.28 -1.14
CA ILE A 120 -7.95 -2.97 -1.82
C ILE A 120 -9.17 -2.15 -1.41
N LEU A 121 -10.37 -2.74 -1.48
CA LEU A 121 -11.61 -2.03 -1.15
C LEU A 121 -11.66 -1.64 0.33
N GLY A 122 -11.22 -2.51 1.24
CA GLY A 122 -11.17 -2.23 2.67
C GLY A 122 -10.22 -1.07 3.00
N HIS A 123 -9.00 -1.10 2.49
CA HIS A 123 -8.03 -0.02 2.68
C HIS A 123 -8.49 1.28 2.01
N ALA A 124 -9.04 1.22 0.80
CA ALA A 124 -9.54 2.40 0.10
C ALA A 124 -10.70 3.06 0.88
N LEU A 125 -11.65 2.27 1.39
CA LEU A 125 -12.76 2.78 2.17
C LEU A 125 -12.28 3.40 3.50
N TYR A 126 -11.33 2.76 4.18
CA TYR A 126 -10.71 3.31 5.38
C TYR A 126 -10.04 4.68 5.13
N GLN A 127 -9.23 4.76 4.08
CA GLN A 127 -8.58 6.02 3.69
C GLN A 127 -9.60 7.10 3.35
N LEU A 128 -10.67 6.76 2.62
CA LEU A 128 -11.73 7.70 2.27
C LEU A 128 -12.46 8.25 3.50
N VAL A 129 -12.81 7.39 4.47
CA VAL A 129 -13.49 7.83 5.70
C VAL A 129 -12.62 8.84 6.46
N ILE A 130 -11.32 8.57 6.61
CA ILE A 130 -10.41 9.47 7.30
C ILE A 130 -10.23 10.78 6.53
N LEU A 131 -9.98 10.72 5.22
CA LEU A 131 -9.75 11.92 4.41
C LEU A 131 -11.00 12.80 4.37
N PHE A 132 -12.20 12.24 4.21
CA PHE A 132 -13.42 13.03 4.27
C PHE A 132 -13.68 13.61 5.66
N THR A 133 -13.40 12.85 6.72
CA THR A 133 -13.50 13.38 8.09
C THR A 133 -12.54 14.56 8.27
N LEU A 134 -11.30 14.47 7.78
CA LEU A 134 -10.35 15.58 7.85
C LEU A 134 -10.76 16.76 6.97
N ILE A 135 -11.27 16.53 5.76
CA ILE A 135 -11.71 17.59 4.86
C ILE A 135 -12.91 18.36 5.44
N PHE A 136 -13.93 17.67 5.96
CA PHE A 136 -15.16 18.31 6.44
C PHE A 136 -15.14 18.69 7.92
N TYR A 137 -14.53 17.87 8.78
CA TYR A 137 -14.50 18.09 10.24
C TYR A 137 -13.12 18.48 10.79
N GLY A 138 -12.07 18.50 9.97
CA GLY A 138 -10.72 18.85 10.42
C GLY A 138 -10.59 20.27 10.99
N GLU A 139 -11.38 21.24 10.49
CA GLU A 139 -11.39 22.60 11.05
C GLU A 139 -11.81 22.62 12.53
N LYS A 140 -12.84 21.85 12.90
CA LYS A 140 -13.42 21.80 14.24
C LYS A 140 -12.61 20.92 15.17
N PHE A 141 -11.96 19.90 14.62
CA PHE A 141 -11.16 18.96 15.41
C PHE A 141 -9.81 19.55 15.81
N PHE A 142 -9.19 20.37 14.94
CA PHE A 142 -7.87 20.95 15.21
C PHE A 142 -7.91 22.44 15.59
N ASP A 143 -9.08 23.08 15.56
CA ASP A 143 -9.28 24.51 15.84
C ASP A 143 -8.38 25.41 14.94
N ILE A 144 -8.30 25.06 13.66
CA ILE A 144 -7.46 25.72 12.65
C ILE A 144 -8.36 26.46 11.65
N PRO A 145 -7.98 27.67 11.18
CA PRO A 145 -8.72 28.38 10.14
C PRO A 145 -8.96 27.52 8.90
N SER A 146 -10.22 27.46 8.48
CA SER A 146 -10.69 26.60 7.41
C SER A 146 -10.12 26.99 6.05
N GLY A 147 -9.51 26.02 5.37
CA GLY A 147 -9.01 26.20 4.01
C GLY A 147 -10.09 26.17 2.92
N ARG A 148 -11.31 25.72 3.25
CA ARG A 148 -12.37 25.39 2.28
C ARG A 148 -12.94 26.58 1.52
N TRP A 149 -12.91 27.77 2.09
CA TRP A 149 -13.45 28.99 1.47
C TRP A 149 -12.35 29.97 1.04
N ALA A 150 -11.10 29.49 1.01
CA ALA A 150 -10.00 30.30 0.51
C ALA A 150 -10.24 30.61 -0.98
N ARG A 151 -9.91 31.83 -1.43
CA ARG A 151 -10.04 32.21 -2.84
C ARG A 151 -9.25 31.24 -3.72
N LEU A 152 -9.77 30.91 -4.90
CA LEU A 152 -9.08 30.18 -5.95
C LEU A 152 -7.67 30.80 -6.16
N HIS A 153 -6.61 30.00 -6.02
CA HIS A 153 -5.17 30.41 -5.97
C HIS A 153 -4.60 30.92 -4.65
N SER A 154 -5.28 30.76 -3.52
CA SER A 154 -4.67 31.05 -2.21
C SER A 154 -3.51 30.08 -1.91
N PRO A 155 -2.48 30.51 -1.14
CA PRO A 155 -1.41 29.62 -0.71
C PRO A 155 -1.99 28.41 0.04
N PRO A 156 -1.34 27.23 -0.01
CA PRO A 156 -1.84 26.03 0.63
C PRO A 156 -2.06 26.27 2.12
N THR A 157 -3.29 26.07 2.57
CA THR A 157 -3.66 26.29 3.97
C THR A 157 -3.18 25.13 4.83
N ILE A 158 -3.01 25.41 6.13
CA ILE A 158 -2.58 24.41 7.12
C ILE A 158 -3.50 23.17 7.09
N HIS A 159 -4.79 23.39 6.91
CA HIS A 159 -5.80 22.34 6.81
C HIS A 159 -5.55 21.36 5.66
N PHE A 160 -5.31 21.84 4.43
CA PHE A 160 -5.00 20.97 3.30
C PHE A 160 -3.62 20.30 3.41
N THR A 161 -2.66 20.95 4.05
CA THR A 161 -1.36 20.34 4.36
C THR A 161 -1.51 19.14 5.30
N ILE A 162 -2.38 19.21 6.31
CA ILE A 162 -2.69 18.07 7.19
C ILE A 162 -3.36 16.94 6.42
N VAL A 163 -4.33 17.25 5.54
CA VAL A 163 -4.99 16.25 4.69
C VAL A 163 -3.97 15.53 3.80
N PHE A 164 -3.09 16.27 3.13
CA PHE A 164 -2.05 15.71 2.28
C PHE A 164 -1.06 14.83 3.07
N ASN A 165 -0.56 15.31 4.21
CA ASN A 165 0.36 14.54 5.04
C ASN A 165 -0.27 13.25 5.56
N THR A 166 -1.56 13.31 5.93
CA THR A 166 -2.30 12.12 6.38
C THR A 166 -2.46 11.13 5.23
N PHE A 167 -2.81 11.61 4.03
CA PHE A 167 -2.88 10.78 2.84
C PHE A 167 -1.57 10.03 2.59
N VAL A 168 -0.44 10.75 2.55
CA VAL A 168 0.88 10.16 2.33
C VAL A 168 1.27 9.14 3.41
N LEU A 169 1.02 9.44 4.69
CA LEU A 169 1.34 8.49 5.75
C LEU A 169 0.48 7.22 5.62
N MET A 170 -0.80 7.35 5.29
CA MET A 170 -1.67 6.21 5.06
C MET A 170 -1.26 5.38 3.82
N THR A 171 -0.73 6.00 2.76
CA THR A 171 -0.19 5.26 1.61
C THR A 171 1.08 4.50 2.00
N LEU A 172 1.99 5.13 2.73
CA LEU A 172 3.23 4.51 3.21
C LEU A 172 2.98 3.30 4.14
N PHE A 173 1.93 3.32 4.96
CA PHE A 173 1.53 2.14 5.73
C PHE A 173 0.78 1.09 4.90
N ASN A 174 0.02 1.51 3.89
CA ASN A 174 -0.59 0.58 2.95
C ASN A 174 0.46 -0.22 2.15
N GLU A 175 1.65 0.36 1.92
CA GLU A 175 2.79 -0.34 1.30
C GLU A 175 3.20 -1.60 2.09
N ILE A 176 3.21 -1.52 3.41
CA ILE A 176 3.52 -2.65 4.31
C ILE A 176 2.44 -3.73 4.19
N ASN A 177 1.16 -3.33 4.16
CA ASN A 177 0.04 -4.27 4.05
C ASN A 177 -0.04 -4.93 2.66
N ALA A 178 0.32 -4.20 1.60
CA ALA A 178 0.35 -4.69 0.23
C ALA A 178 1.40 -5.80 0.01
N ARG A 179 2.39 -5.91 0.91
CA ARG A 179 3.42 -6.95 0.89
C ARG A 179 2.84 -8.37 1.08
N LYS A 180 1.74 -8.50 1.82
CA LYS A 180 1.10 -9.79 2.16
C LYS A 180 -0.27 -9.93 1.48
N ILE A 181 -0.26 -10.35 0.21
CA ILE A 181 -1.46 -10.50 -0.64
C ILE A 181 -2.31 -11.76 -0.40
N HIS A 182 -1.78 -12.78 0.29
CA HIS A 182 -2.37 -14.12 0.31
C HIS A 182 -3.01 -14.52 1.66
N GLY A 183 -3.53 -13.57 2.44
CA GLY A 183 -4.24 -13.84 3.70
C GLY A 183 -3.32 -14.28 4.86
N GLU A 184 -2.02 -13.97 4.77
CA GLU A 184 -1.10 -14.10 5.91
C GLU A 184 -1.27 -12.88 6.82
N ARG A 185 -1.65 -13.11 8.09
CA ARG A 185 -1.88 -12.05 9.10
C ARG A 185 -0.58 -11.44 9.66
N ASN A 186 0.55 -12.13 9.51
CA ASN A 186 1.82 -11.64 10.03
C ASN A 186 2.50 -10.68 9.04
N VAL A 187 2.09 -9.41 9.05
CA VAL A 187 2.64 -8.36 8.16
C VAL A 187 4.08 -7.98 8.52
N PHE A 188 4.45 -8.12 9.80
CA PHE A 188 5.79 -7.85 10.31
C PHE A 188 6.78 -9.02 10.12
N ALA A 189 6.30 -10.23 9.86
CA ALA A 189 7.18 -11.38 9.67
C ALA A 189 7.97 -11.23 8.36
N GLY A 190 9.29 -11.11 8.49
CA GLY A 190 10.23 -10.96 7.37
C GLY A 190 10.42 -9.53 6.87
N LEU A 191 9.91 -8.49 7.57
CA LEU A 191 10.14 -7.08 7.22
C LEU A 191 11.62 -6.72 7.17
N PHE A 192 12.37 -7.20 8.15
CA PHE A 192 13.82 -6.99 8.25
C PHE A 192 14.66 -7.99 7.44
N SER A 193 14.02 -8.85 6.64
CA SER A 193 14.76 -9.85 5.85
C SER A 193 15.39 -9.28 4.59
N ASN A 194 14.85 -8.17 4.05
CA ASN A 194 15.38 -7.53 2.85
C ASN A 194 15.82 -6.10 3.17
N PRO A 195 17.13 -5.78 3.08
CA PRO A 195 17.62 -4.45 3.41
C PRO A 195 17.10 -3.37 2.47
N ILE A 196 16.85 -3.69 1.20
CA ILE A 196 16.39 -2.73 0.21
C ILE A 196 15.01 -2.20 0.58
N TYR A 197 14.11 -3.08 1.03
CA TYR A 197 12.74 -2.71 1.38
C TYR A 197 12.70 -1.73 2.57
N TYR A 198 13.32 -2.09 3.70
CA TYR A 198 13.26 -1.22 4.88
C TYR A 198 14.05 0.07 4.68
N VAL A 199 15.13 0.07 3.90
CA VAL A 199 15.90 1.29 3.59
C VAL A 199 15.04 2.26 2.78
N ILE A 200 14.35 1.78 1.76
CA ILE A 200 13.44 2.61 0.96
C ILE A 200 12.32 3.15 1.83
N TRP A 201 11.69 2.29 2.63
CA TRP A 201 10.57 2.67 3.49
C TRP A 201 10.98 3.71 4.56
N ILE A 202 12.14 3.54 5.19
CA ILE A 202 12.66 4.51 6.16
C ILE A 202 13.03 5.82 5.44
N SER A 203 13.63 5.74 4.26
CA SER A 203 14.00 6.92 3.46
C SER A 203 12.77 7.74 3.06
N THR A 204 11.68 7.09 2.64
CA THR A 204 10.42 7.78 2.30
C THR A 204 9.74 8.37 3.54
N PHE A 205 9.80 7.68 4.68
CA PHE A 205 9.31 8.21 5.96
C PHE A 205 10.08 9.44 6.42
N ILE A 206 11.40 9.43 6.35
CA ILE A 206 12.26 10.59 6.66
C ILE A 206 11.99 11.74 5.69
N SER A 207 11.90 11.43 4.39
CA SER A 207 11.55 12.43 3.37
C SER A 207 10.20 13.09 3.67
N GLN A 208 9.22 12.32 4.15
CA GLN A 208 7.93 12.85 4.56
C GLN A 208 8.03 13.77 5.78
N ILE A 209 8.82 13.39 6.79
CA ILE A 209 9.09 14.24 7.96
C ILE A 209 9.74 15.56 7.53
N PHE A 210 10.67 15.52 6.58
CA PHE A 210 11.35 16.72 6.08
C PHE A 210 10.39 17.65 5.31
N ILE A 211 9.51 17.09 4.47
CA ILE A 211 8.46 17.86 3.76
C ILE A 211 7.50 18.52 4.76
N VAL A 212 7.09 17.79 5.80
CA VAL A 212 6.23 18.31 6.88
C VAL A 212 6.94 19.43 7.64
N LEU A 213 8.20 19.21 8.03
CA LEU A 213 8.99 20.14 8.82
C LEU A 213 9.22 21.47 8.10
N ILE A 214 9.52 21.40 6.81
CA ILE A 214 9.66 22.60 5.95
C ILE A 214 8.31 23.27 5.74
N SER A 215 7.21 22.50 5.62
CA SER A 215 5.91 23.08 5.35
C SER A 215 5.34 23.86 6.54
N LEU A 216 5.48 23.38 7.79
CA LEU A 216 4.93 24.08 8.97
C LEU A 216 5.65 23.68 10.29
N TYR A 217 6.38 24.60 10.92
CA TYR A 217 7.02 24.41 12.24
C TYR A 217 6.04 24.19 13.42
N HIS A 218 4.74 24.45 13.25
CA HIS A 218 3.78 24.52 14.37
C HIS A 218 2.88 23.28 14.56
N VAL A 219 2.96 22.26 13.69
CA VAL A 219 1.99 21.13 13.64
C VAL A 219 2.59 19.79 14.10
N PHE A 220 3.87 19.77 14.50
CA PHE A 220 4.62 18.55 14.82
C PHE A 220 3.97 17.66 15.91
N SER A 221 3.28 18.26 16.90
CA SER A 221 2.62 17.54 17.99
C SER A 221 1.36 16.77 17.54
N TRP A 222 0.59 17.31 16.59
CA TRP A 222 -0.68 16.72 16.16
C TRP A 222 -0.50 15.52 15.23
N ILE A 223 0.55 15.53 14.41
CA ILE A 223 0.89 14.43 13.50
C ILE A 223 1.19 13.15 14.29
N PHE A 224 1.88 13.25 15.43
CA PHE A 224 2.18 12.08 16.27
C PHE A 224 0.91 11.47 16.89
N SER A 225 -0.05 12.30 17.33
CA SER A 225 -1.37 11.84 17.77
C SER A 225 -2.18 11.23 16.62
N LEU A 226 -2.17 11.85 15.45
CA LEU A 226 -2.89 11.37 14.28
C LEU A 226 -2.35 10.01 13.79
N VAL A 227 -1.03 9.86 13.76
CA VAL A 227 -0.32 8.61 13.47
C VAL A 227 -0.78 7.52 14.43
N TYR A 228 -0.90 7.80 15.74
CA TYR A 228 -1.41 6.84 16.72
C TYR A 228 -2.87 6.42 16.47
N TYR A 229 -3.78 7.37 16.23
CA TYR A 229 -5.20 7.09 15.97
C TYR A 229 -5.47 6.41 14.62
N ILE A 230 -4.61 6.64 13.62
CA ILE A 230 -4.75 6.08 12.26
C ILE A 230 -4.00 4.75 12.10
N LEU A 231 -2.95 4.50 12.88
CA LEU A 231 -2.23 3.22 12.85
C LEU A 231 -2.94 2.12 13.63
N PHE A 232 -3.65 2.45 14.70
CA PHE A 232 -4.30 1.47 15.57
C PHE A 232 -5.35 0.58 14.84
N PRO A 233 -6.18 1.10 13.92
CA PRO A 233 -7.13 0.28 13.15
C PRO A 233 -6.42 -0.64 12.14
N ILE A 234 -5.34 -0.17 11.51
CA ILE A 234 -4.51 -0.99 10.62
C ILE A 234 -3.88 -2.14 11.42
N TYR A 235 -3.40 -1.87 12.63
CA TYR A 235 -2.87 -2.87 13.56
C TYR A 235 -3.94 -3.90 13.95
N SER A 236 -5.16 -3.46 14.27
CA SER A 236 -6.28 -4.36 14.62
C SER A 236 -6.73 -5.25 13.44
N TRP A 237 -6.69 -4.73 12.22
CA TRP A 237 -7.05 -5.48 11.00
C TRP A 237 -5.96 -6.48 10.58
N CYS A 238 -4.69 -6.18 10.87
CA CYS A 238 -3.58 -7.10 10.63
C CYS A 238 -3.50 -8.23 11.68
N VAL A 239 -3.93 -7.96 12.92
CA VAL A 239 -3.82 -8.91 14.04
C VAL A 239 -5.02 -9.88 14.14
N ASN A 240 -6.19 -9.55 13.56
CA ASN A 240 -7.41 -10.36 13.70
C ASN A 240 -7.80 -11.29 12.56
#